data_AF-A0A1Q7A327-F1
#
_entry.id   AF-A0A1Q7A327-F1
#
_cell.length_a   1.000
_cell.length_b   1.000
_cell.length_c   1.000
_cell.angle_alpha   90.00
_cell.angle_beta   90.00
_cell.angle_gamma   90.00
#
_symmetry.space_group_name_H-M   'P 1'
#
loop_
_entity.id
_entity.type
_entity.pdbx_description
1 polymer ?
#
loop_
_entity_poly.entity_id
_entity_poly.type
_entity_poly.pdbx_seq_one_letter_code
_entity_poly.pdbx_strand_id
1 'polypeptide(L)'
;MEMNAQTNATPNKHSSSYREISKHLFEGVHFRFPKYRHDHPAVINVNEVVDERMTLGQRVADAVASGMGSWRFIIIQTTILLLWAILNSIGWWSWKWDLYPFIAMNLLLSCQAAYAAPVIMMSQNRQAEKDRLTAQNDYNTDCKGEEEVRNIMDHLDHQDTVILQIMQRMEAQHEEVMYHFSRLDPEMARRLGMDIQEVSKEIVEEETGDSNIAGNS
;
A
#
# COMPACT_ATOMS: atom_id res chain seq x y z
N MET A 1 18.07 7.68 61.83
CA MET A 1 17.11 8.07 60.78
C MET A 1 17.08 6.92 59.81
N GLU A 2 16.09 6.04 59.99
CA GLU A 2 14.98 5.85 59.03
C GLU A 2 15.38 4.79 57.98
N MET A 3 14.60 3.78 57.61
CA MET A 3 13.21 3.41 57.90
C MET A 3 13.02 1.96 57.38
N ASN A 4 12.29 1.15 58.13
CA ASN A 4 11.79 -0.16 57.73
C ASN A 4 10.91 -0.08 56.48
N ALA A 5 11.08 -1.02 55.54
CA ALA A 5 9.99 -1.47 54.66
C ALA A 5 10.34 -2.83 54.02
N GLN A 6 10.48 -3.88 54.84
CA GLN A 6 10.27 -5.25 54.36
C GLN A 6 8.77 -5.48 54.26
N THR A 7 8.21 -5.20 53.08
CA THR A 7 6.85 -5.63 52.73
C THR A 7 6.89 -7.13 52.43
N ASN A 8 6.56 -7.93 53.45
CA ASN A 8 6.31 -9.36 53.30
C ASN A 8 5.09 -9.57 52.40
N ALA A 9 5.31 -9.72 51.09
CA ALA A 9 4.31 -10.27 50.18
C ALA A 9 4.27 -11.78 50.38
N THR A 10 3.31 -12.26 51.17
CA THR A 10 2.96 -13.68 51.20
C THR A 10 2.50 -14.10 49.80
N PRO A 11 3.00 -15.22 49.24
CA PRO A 11 2.46 -15.74 48.00
C PRO A 11 1.08 -16.30 48.31
N ASN A 12 0.05 -15.53 47.97
CA ASN A 12 -1.34 -15.91 48.18
C ASN A 12 -1.63 -17.21 47.42
N LYS A 13 -1.81 -18.32 48.15
CA LYS A 13 -2.11 -19.66 47.61
C LYS A 13 -3.37 -19.68 46.72
N HIS A 14 -4.24 -18.67 46.81
CA HIS A 14 -5.43 -18.58 45.96
C HIS A 14 -5.10 -18.32 44.48
N SER A 15 -3.98 -17.67 44.13
CA SER A 15 -3.66 -17.36 42.73
C SER A 15 -3.22 -18.59 41.92
N SER A 16 -2.76 -19.65 42.60
CA SER A 16 -2.35 -20.90 41.94
C SER A 16 -3.55 -21.71 41.45
N SER A 17 -4.67 -21.69 42.18
CA SER A 17 -5.88 -22.44 41.83
C SER A 17 -6.53 -21.91 40.54
N TYR A 18 -6.63 -20.58 40.39
CA TYR A 18 -7.15 -19.97 39.15
C TYR A 18 -6.28 -20.26 37.92
N ARG A 19 -4.95 -20.36 38.12
CA ARG A 19 -3.99 -20.69 37.05
C ARG A 19 -4.07 -22.16 36.61
N GLU A 20 -4.51 -23.05 37.48
CA GLU A 20 -4.75 -24.46 37.19
C GLU A 20 -6.10 -24.64 36.47
N ILE A 21 -7.15 -23.96 36.95
CA ILE A 21 -8.47 -23.95 36.31
C ILE A 21 -8.40 -23.34 34.90
N SER A 22 -7.67 -22.23 34.72
CA SER A 22 -7.50 -21.63 33.39
C SER A 22 -6.72 -22.54 32.43
N LYS A 23 -5.74 -23.30 32.93
CA LYS A 23 -5.07 -24.34 32.14
C LYS A 23 -6.03 -25.41 31.64
N HIS A 24 -6.92 -25.90 32.50
CA HIS A 24 -7.94 -26.89 32.14
C HIS A 24 -9.02 -26.34 31.21
N LEU A 25 -9.36 -25.05 31.33
CA LEU A 25 -10.33 -24.38 30.46
C LEU A 25 -9.84 -24.28 28.99
N PHE A 26 -8.54 -24.09 28.79
CA PHE A 26 -7.91 -24.01 27.47
C PHE A 26 -7.24 -25.33 27.01
N GLU A 27 -7.34 -26.41 27.80
CA GLU A 27 -6.63 -27.69 27.57
C GLU A 27 -7.12 -28.49 26.34
N GLY A 28 -8.14 -28.00 25.64
CA GLY A 28 -8.59 -28.52 24.34
C GLY A 28 -8.58 -27.49 23.21
N VAL A 29 -8.25 -26.23 23.49
CA VAL A 29 -8.31 -25.13 22.51
C VAL A 29 -6.91 -24.88 21.95
N HIS A 30 -6.55 -25.65 20.93
CA HIS A 30 -5.34 -25.40 20.16
C HIS A 30 -5.59 -24.25 19.16
N PHE A 31 -5.17 -23.03 19.50
CA PHE A 31 -5.06 -21.94 18.53
C PHE A 31 -3.95 -22.25 17.53
N ARG A 32 -4.30 -22.92 16.42
CA ARG A 32 -3.41 -23.07 15.27
C ARG A 32 -3.58 -21.85 14.39
N PHE A 33 -2.78 -20.81 14.66
CA PHE A 33 -2.68 -19.69 13.74
C PHE A 33 -2.09 -20.18 12.40
N PRO A 34 -2.81 -20.06 11.28
CA PRO A 34 -2.25 -20.40 9.98
C PRO A 34 -1.03 -19.50 9.71
N LYS A 35 0.14 -20.10 9.53
CA LYS A 35 1.33 -19.38 9.05
C LYS A 35 1.18 -19.19 7.54
N TYR A 36 0.72 -18.02 7.12
CA TYR A 36 0.73 -17.65 5.71
C TYR A 36 2.17 -17.40 5.25
N ARG A 37 2.60 -18.17 4.25
CA ARG A 37 3.85 -17.92 3.52
C ARG A 37 3.47 -17.13 2.28
N HIS A 38 4.02 -15.93 2.17
CA HIS A 38 3.82 -15.09 1.00
C HIS A 38 4.81 -15.55 -0.10
N ASP A 39 4.43 -16.59 -0.85
CA ASP A 39 5.17 -17.02 -2.04
C ASP A 39 4.67 -16.24 -3.24
N HIS A 40 5.33 -15.11 -3.54
CA HIS A 40 5.14 -14.43 -4.82
C HIS A 40 6.34 -14.74 -5.73
N PRO A 41 6.13 -14.90 -7.06
CA PRO A 41 7.24 -14.93 -8.00
C PRO A 41 8.07 -13.64 -7.88
N ALA A 42 9.34 -13.68 -8.30
CA ALA A 42 10.21 -12.50 -8.26
C ALA A 42 9.52 -11.31 -8.97
N VAL A 43 9.67 -10.11 -8.42
CA VAL A 43 9.13 -8.89 -9.03
C VAL A 43 9.87 -8.66 -10.35
N ILE A 44 9.18 -8.93 -11.47
CA ILE A 44 9.74 -8.72 -12.81
C ILE A 44 9.47 -7.27 -13.20
N ASN A 45 10.54 -6.51 -13.46
CA ASN A 45 10.40 -5.18 -13.99
C ASN A 45 10.06 -5.26 -15.49
N VAL A 46 8.81 -4.94 -15.83
CA VAL A 46 8.32 -4.96 -17.21
C VAL A 46 9.17 -4.08 -18.13
N ASN A 47 9.72 -2.98 -17.62
CA ASN A 47 10.58 -2.09 -18.39
C ASN A 47 11.90 -2.76 -18.82
N GLU A 48 12.49 -3.60 -17.95
CA GLU A 48 13.75 -4.29 -18.24
C GLU A 48 13.56 -5.34 -19.33
N VAL A 49 12.45 -6.09 -19.28
CA VAL A 49 12.12 -7.11 -20.29
C VAL A 49 11.88 -6.47 -21.67
N VAL A 50 11.32 -5.26 -21.71
CA VAL A 50 11.12 -4.51 -22.96
C VAL A 50 12.45 -3.96 -23.48
N ASP A 51 13.33 -3.49 -22.61
CA ASP A 51 14.64 -2.96 -22.98
C ASP A 51 15.61 -4.04 -23.48
N GLU A 52 15.55 -5.27 -22.95
CA GLU A 52 16.35 -6.41 -23.41
C GLU A 52 16.05 -6.84 -24.86
N ARG A 53 14.84 -6.52 -25.37
CA ARG A 53 14.43 -6.87 -26.73
C ARG A 53 14.73 -5.79 -27.77
N MET A 54 15.44 -4.72 -27.38
CA MET A 54 15.68 -3.58 -28.27
C MET A 54 16.68 -3.87 -29.38
N THR A 55 16.28 -3.54 -30.61
CA THR A 55 17.19 -3.50 -31.76
C THR A 55 18.06 -2.24 -31.74
N LEU A 56 19.22 -2.28 -32.42
CA LEU A 56 20.12 -1.13 -32.53
C LEU A 56 19.43 0.11 -33.14
N GLY A 57 18.54 -0.09 -34.12
CA GLY A 57 17.79 0.99 -34.76
C GLY A 57 16.82 1.67 -33.80
N GLN A 58 16.16 0.90 -32.92
CA GLN A 58 15.26 1.45 -31.89
C GLN A 58 16.04 2.27 -30.86
N ARG A 59 17.21 1.80 -30.42
CA ARG A 59 18.07 2.55 -29.50
C ARG A 59 18.51 3.91 -30.06
N VAL A 60 18.85 3.95 -31.36
CA VAL A 60 19.21 5.20 -32.04
C VAL A 60 18.00 6.12 -32.18
N ALA A 61 16.85 5.60 -32.59
CA ALA A 61 15.63 6.39 -32.71
C ALA A 61 15.23 7.02 -31.37
N ASP A 62 15.34 6.29 -30.26
CA ASP A 62 15.05 6.79 -28.92
C ASP A 62 16.04 7.84 -28.44
N ALA A 63 17.32 7.65 -28.72
CA ALA A 63 18.35 8.64 -28.42
C ALA A 63 18.11 9.95 -29.21
N VAL A 64 17.71 9.83 -30.48
CA VAL A 64 17.40 11.00 -31.32
C VAL A 64 16.11 11.69 -30.86
N ALA A 65 15.06 10.93 -30.55
CA ALA A 65 13.79 11.49 -30.09
C ALA A 65 13.91 12.16 -28.72
N SER A 66 14.60 11.54 -27.76
CA SER A 66 14.91 12.16 -26.47
C SER A 66 15.78 13.41 -26.60
N GLY A 67 16.70 13.43 -27.57
CA GLY A 67 17.49 14.62 -27.91
C GLY A 67 16.65 15.75 -28.51
N MET A 68 15.76 15.45 -29.46
CA MET A 68 14.88 16.44 -30.11
C MET A 68 13.88 17.09 -29.15
N GLY A 69 13.49 16.41 -28.07
CA GLY A 69 12.63 16.95 -27.02
C GLY A 69 13.32 17.83 -25.97
N SER A 70 14.65 18.01 -26.05
CA SER A 70 15.42 18.74 -25.05
C SER A 70 15.49 20.25 -25.33
N TRP A 71 15.35 21.08 -24.28
CA TRP A 71 15.59 22.52 -24.33
C TRP A 71 16.97 22.90 -24.88
N ARG A 72 17.99 22.06 -24.61
CA ARG A 72 19.35 22.28 -25.10
C ARG A 72 19.45 22.15 -26.63
N PHE A 73 18.69 21.22 -27.22
CA PHE A 73 18.67 21.01 -28.66
C PHE A 73 18.09 22.22 -29.39
N ILE A 74 16.98 22.77 -28.87
CA ILE A 74 16.32 23.96 -29.45
C ILE A 74 17.27 25.16 -29.47
N ILE A 75 18.02 25.39 -28.38
CA ILE A 75 18.97 26.51 -28.28
C ILE A 75 20.13 26.34 -29.29
N ILE A 76 20.70 25.14 -29.38
CA ILE A 76 21.80 24.85 -30.32
C ILE A 76 21.33 25.02 -31.77
N GLN A 77 20.18 24.42 -32.12
CA GLN A 77 19.60 24.52 -33.46
C GLN A 77 19.33 25.98 -33.85
N THR A 78 18.72 26.76 -32.95
CA THR A 78 18.44 28.18 -33.20
C THR A 78 19.72 29.00 -33.36
N THR A 79 20.75 28.72 -32.55
CA THR A 79 22.05 29.40 -32.64
C THR A 79 22.74 29.10 -33.98
N ILE A 80 22.72 27.85 -34.43
CA ILE A 80 23.29 27.45 -35.73
C ILE A 80 22.57 28.17 -36.86
N LEU A 81 21.23 28.20 -36.85
CA LEU A 81 20.43 28.88 -37.87
C LEU A 81 20.70 30.39 -37.89
N LEU A 82 20.77 31.03 -36.73
CA LEU A 82 21.11 32.46 -36.63
C LEU A 82 22.53 32.74 -37.12
N LEU A 83 23.50 31.93 -36.73
CA LEU A 83 24.90 32.08 -37.15
C LEU A 83 25.03 31.88 -38.67
N TRP A 84 24.32 30.90 -39.24
CA TRP A 84 24.27 30.67 -40.68
C TRP A 84 23.64 31.86 -41.42
N ALA A 85 22.54 32.40 -40.91
CA ALA A 85 21.90 33.58 -41.47
C ALA A 85 22.81 34.82 -41.42
N ILE A 86 23.51 35.04 -40.30
CA ILE A 86 24.47 36.15 -40.12
C ILE A 86 25.66 36.00 -41.07
N LEU A 87 26.27 34.81 -41.16
CA LEU A 87 27.39 34.54 -42.07
C LEU A 87 27.00 34.78 -43.53
N ASN A 88 25.82 34.34 -43.96
CA ASN A 88 25.34 34.58 -45.32
C ASN A 88 25.03 36.07 -45.58
N SER A 89 24.48 36.78 -44.58
CA SER A 89 24.22 38.23 -44.67
C SER A 89 25.50 39.05 -44.82
N ILE A 90 26.57 38.68 -44.10
CA ILE A 90 27.89 39.33 -44.21
C ILE A 90 28.60 38.92 -45.51
N GLY A 91 28.49 37.65 -45.91
CA GLY A 91 29.03 37.10 -47.16
C GLY A 91 28.47 37.76 -48.42
N TRP A 92 27.28 38.36 -48.34
CA TRP A 92 26.69 39.20 -49.39
C TRP A 92 27.64 40.28 -49.92
N TRP A 93 28.56 40.78 -49.07
CA TRP A 93 29.50 41.83 -49.43
C TRP A 93 30.72 41.36 -50.26
N SER A 94 31.01 40.06 -50.33
CA SER A 94 32.23 39.55 -50.99
C SER A 94 32.04 38.34 -51.91
N TRP A 95 31.08 37.44 -51.63
CA TRP A 95 30.82 36.26 -52.45
C TRP A 95 29.37 35.83 -52.22
N LYS A 96 28.52 35.89 -53.24
CA LYS A 96 27.11 35.47 -53.16
C LYS A 96 27.02 33.94 -53.09
N TRP A 97 27.18 33.39 -51.90
CA TRP A 97 27.17 31.94 -51.66
C TRP A 97 25.74 31.36 -51.56
N ASP A 98 24.76 32.16 -51.12
CA ASP A 98 23.31 31.83 -51.16
C ASP A 98 22.48 33.11 -51.41
N LEU A 99 21.67 33.15 -52.49
CA LEU A 99 20.84 34.31 -52.86
C LEU A 99 19.51 34.29 -52.09
N TYR A 100 19.00 35.47 -51.72
CA TYR A 100 17.65 35.61 -51.13
C TYR A 100 16.60 34.94 -52.04
N PRO A 101 15.77 33.98 -51.56
CA PRO A 101 15.48 33.63 -50.17
C PRO A 101 16.11 32.28 -49.72
N PHE A 102 17.37 32.28 -49.29
CA PHE A 102 18.10 31.17 -48.61
C PHE A 102 17.64 29.75 -49.02
N ILE A 103 17.74 29.42 -50.31
CA ILE A 103 17.12 28.20 -50.86
C ILE A 103 17.73 26.92 -50.26
N ALA A 104 19.03 26.94 -49.97
CA ALA A 104 19.73 25.81 -49.38
C ALA A 104 19.26 25.54 -47.94
N MET A 105 19.07 26.60 -47.14
CA MET A 105 18.55 26.48 -45.77
C MET A 105 17.12 25.95 -45.77
N ASN A 106 16.27 26.48 -46.66
CA ASN A 106 14.89 26.00 -46.78
C ASN A 106 14.84 24.52 -47.17
N LEU A 107 15.66 24.08 -48.13
CA LEU A 107 15.74 22.68 -48.53
C LEU A 107 16.19 21.78 -47.37
N LEU A 108 17.23 22.19 -46.64
CA LEU A 108 17.75 21.44 -45.50
C LEU A 108 16.71 21.34 -44.37
N LEU A 109 16.02 22.43 -44.04
CA LEU A 109 14.98 22.42 -43.00
C LEU A 109 13.78 21.56 -43.39
N SER A 110 13.35 21.59 -44.66
CA SER A 110 12.29 20.70 -45.14
C SER A 110 12.69 19.23 -45.07
N CYS A 111 13.93 18.90 -45.47
CA CYS A 111 14.46 17.55 -45.35
C CYS A 111 14.56 17.11 -43.87
N GLN A 112 15.07 17.98 -42.99
CA GLN A 112 15.16 17.73 -41.55
C GLN A 112 13.79 17.42 -40.96
N ALA A 113 12.76 18.20 -41.28
CA ALA A 113 11.39 17.97 -40.81
C ALA A 113 10.83 16.63 -41.34
N ALA A 114 11.08 16.32 -42.61
CA ALA A 114 10.63 15.06 -43.23
C ALA A 114 11.22 13.82 -42.55
N TYR A 115 12.49 13.86 -42.13
CA TYR A 115 13.12 12.78 -41.37
C TYR A 115 12.75 12.78 -39.88
N ALA A 116 12.45 13.94 -39.30
CA ALA A 116 12.07 14.04 -37.89
C ALA A 116 10.71 13.36 -37.63
N ALA A 117 9.72 13.57 -38.50
CA ALA A 117 8.37 13.04 -38.28
C ALA A 117 8.31 11.50 -38.09
N PRO A 118 8.92 10.66 -38.96
CA PRO A 118 8.95 9.21 -38.76
C PRO A 118 9.72 8.78 -37.50
N VAL A 119 10.83 9.45 -37.17
CA VAL A 119 11.62 9.13 -35.98
C VAL A 119 10.83 9.42 -34.71
N ILE A 120 10.15 10.57 -34.68
CA ILE A 120 9.24 10.94 -33.58
C ILE A 120 8.11 9.92 -33.48
N MET A 121 7.47 9.55 -34.60
CA MET A 121 6.39 8.56 -34.62
C MET A 121 6.84 7.18 -34.15
N MET A 122 8.04 6.73 -34.53
CA MET A 122 8.62 5.48 -34.04
C MET A 122 8.87 5.50 -32.53
N SER A 123 9.43 6.60 -32.01
CA SER A 123 9.61 6.76 -30.56
C SER A 123 8.28 6.83 -29.81
N GLN A 124 7.26 7.48 -30.38
CA GLN A 124 5.92 7.57 -29.80
C GLN A 124 5.22 6.21 -29.76
N ASN A 125 5.22 5.45 -30.87
CA ASN A 125 4.64 4.11 -30.91
C ASN A 125 5.29 3.19 -29.88
N ARG A 126 6.61 3.31 -29.69
CA ARG A 126 7.33 2.53 -28.67
C ARG A 126 6.98 2.97 -27.25
N GLN A 127 6.89 4.27 -26.99
CA GLN A 127 6.47 4.76 -25.67
C GLN A 127 5.05 4.26 -25.33
N ALA A 128 4.13 4.34 -26.30
CA ALA A 128 2.77 3.82 -26.13
C ALA A 128 2.74 2.30 -25.86
N GLU A 129 3.62 1.53 -26.49
CA GLU A 129 3.75 0.08 -26.22
C GLU A 129 4.24 -0.19 -24.78
N LYS A 130 5.24 0.56 -24.31
CA LYS A 130 5.72 0.49 -22.92
C LYS A 130 4.63 0.85 -21.92
N ASP A 131 3.92 1.93 -22.19
CA ASP A 131 2.84 2.42 -21.33
C ASP A 131 1.69 1.39 -21.28
N ARG A 132 1.37 0.74 -22.41
CA ARG A 132 0.38 -0.34 -22.48
C ARG A 132 0.77 -1.56 -21.65
N LEU A 133 2.02 -2.02 -21.76
CA LEU A 133 2.51 -3.17 -21.00
C LEU A 133 2.55 -2.89 -19.50
N THR A 134 2.99 -1.68 -19.13
CA THR A 134 2.98 -1.22 -17.75
C THR A 134 1.56 -1.20 -17.20
N ALA A 135 0.62 -0.60 -17.91
CA ALA A 135 -0.79 -0.55 -17.51
C ALA A 135 -1.41 -1.95 -17.37
N GLN A 136 -1.04 -2.90 -18.23
CA GLN A 136 -1.52 -4.29 -18.11
C GLN A 136 -0.95 -5.00 -16.88
N ASN A 137 0.31 -4.75 -16.54
CA ASN A 137 0.92 -5.29 -15.33
C ASN A 137 0.32 -4.69 -14.06
N ASP A 138 0.07 -3.38 -14.07
CA ASP A 138 -0.59 -2.67 -12.97
C ASP A 138 -2.00 -3.24 -12.75
N TYR A 139 -2.78 -3.40 -13.83
CA TYR A 139 -4.09 -4.04 -13.77
C TYR A 139 -4.05 -5.45 -13.16
N ASN A 140 -3.09 -6.28 -13.58
CA ASN A 140 -2.94 -7.64 -13.03
C ASN A 140 -2.54 -7.62 -11.55
N THR A 141 -1.75 -6.63 -11.13
CA THR A 141 -1.34 -6.45 -9.74
C THR A 141 -2.53 -6.00 -8.89
N ASP A 142 -3.33 -5.07 -9.38
CA ASP A 142 -4.53 -4.59 -8.71
C ASP A 142 -5.57 -5.70 -8.53
N CYS A 143 -5.83 -6.51 -9.57
CA CYS A 143 -6.73 -7.65 -9.46
C CYS A 143 -6.26 -8.69 -8.44
N LYS A 144 -4.96 -8.96 -8.38
CA LYS A 144 -4.39 -9.86 -7.35
C LYS A 144 -4.51 -9.27 -5.95
N GLY A 145 -4.27 -7.97 -5.81
CA GLY A 145 -4.48 -7.25 -4.55
C GLY A 145 -5.93 -7.34 -4.09
N GLU A 146 -6.90 -7.18 -4.99
CA GLU A 146 -8.32 -7.35 -4.67
C GLU A 146 -8.63 -8.78 -4.18
N GLU A 147 -8.06 -9.79 -4.83
CA GLU A 147 -8.22 -11.19 -4.43
C GLU A 147 -7.60 -11.48 -3.04
N GLU A 148 -6.40 -10.95 -2.78
CA GLU A 148 -5.74 -11.06 -1.48
C GLU A 148 -6.56 -10.40 -0.36
N VAL A 149 -7.10 -9.19 -0.61
CA VAL A 149 -7.97 -8.49 0.34
C VAL A 149 -9.26 -9.28 0.59
N ARG A 150 -9.86 -9.86 -0.45
CA ARG A 150 -11.05 -10.71 -0.32
C ARG A 150 -10.77 -11.95 0.53
N ASN A 151 -9.62 -12.59 0.34
CA ASN A 151 -9.19 -13.73 1.15
C ASN A 151 -8.98 -13.35 2.62
N ILE A 152 -8.41 -12.16 2.89
CA ILE A 152 -8.27 -11.65 4.25
C ILE A 152 -9.65 -11.40 4.88
N MET A 153 -10.60 -10.82 4.13
CA MET A 153 -11.96 -10.55 4.63
C MET A 153 -12.69 -11.85 4.98
N ASP A 154 -12.66 -12.86 4.11
CA ASP A 154 -13.27 -14.17 4.37
C ASP A 154 -12.65 -14.84 5.62
N HIS A 155 -11.34 -14.66 5.80
CA HIS A 155 -10.67 -15.15 7.00
C HIS A 155 -11.11 -14.41 8.27
N LEU A 156 -11.32 -13.10 8.22
CA LEU A 156 -11.81 -12.31 9.35
C LEU A 156 -13.25 -12.69 9.71
N ASP A 157 -14.14 -12.84 8.72
CA ASP A 157 -15.52 -13.31 8.95
C ASP A 157 -15.56 -14.69 9.62
N HIS A 158 -14.64 -15.58 9.23
CA HIS A 158 -14.49 -16.88 9.88
C HIS A 158 -14.00 -16.75 11.32
N GLN A 159 -13.02 -15.86 11.59
CA GLN A 159 -12.55 -15.60 12.95
C GLN A 159 -13.67 -15.04 13.85
N ASP A 160 -14.48 -14.10 13.35
CA ASP A 160 -15.62 -13.53 14.09
C ASP A 160 -16.62 -14.61 14.48
N THR A 161 -16.92 -15.54 13.56
CA THR A 161 -17.78 -16.69 13.85
C THR A 161 -17.23 -17.56 14.97
N VAL A 162 -15.92 -17.85 14.96
CA VAL A 162 -15.26 -18.64 16.01
C VAL A 162 -15.27 -17.89 17.35
N ILE A 163 -15.03 -16.57 17.35
CA ILE A 163 -15.07 -15.75 18.57
C ILE A 163 -16.47 -15.77 19.19
N LEU A 164 -17.53 -15.61 18.38
CA LEU A 164 -18.91 -15.69 18.85
C LEU A 164 -19.23 -17.06 19.46
N GLN A 165 -18.79 -18.15 18.83
CA GLN A 165 -18.96 -19.49 19.38
C GLN A 165 -18.23 -19.67 20.72
N ILE A 166 -17.02 -19.11 20.86
CA ILE A 166 -16.27 -19.12 22.12
C ILE A 166 -17.02 -18.33 23.19
N MET A 167 -17.53 -17.13 22.87
CA MET A 167 -18.31 -16.31 23.79
C MET A 167 -19.56 -17.05 24.29
N GLN A 168 -20.36 -17.62 23.38
CA GLN A 168 -21.55 -18.40 23.74
C GLN A 168 -21.21 -19.60 24.63
N ARG A 169 -20.10 -20.29 24.35
CA ARG A 169 -19.65 -21.41 25.18
C ARG A 169 -19.18 -20.95 26.55
N MET A 170 -18.51 -19.80 26.65
CA MET A 170 -18.12 -19.22 27.93
C MET A 170 -19.35 -18.79 28.75
N GLU A 171 -20.37 -18.18 28.15
CA GLU A 171 -21.63 -17.83 28.83
C GLU A 171 -22.33 -19.07 29.38
N ALA A 172 -22.45 -20.13 28.58
CA ALA A 172 -23.04 -21.39 29.02
C ALA A 172 -22.26 -22.03 30.19
N GLN A 173 -20.93 -21.99 30.13
CA GLN A 173 -20.08 -22.44 31.25
C GLN A 173 -20.26 -21.55 32.49
N HIS A 174 -20.46 -20.24 32.32
CA HIS A 174 -20.70 -19.32 33.42
C HIS A 174 -22.03 -19.59 34.11
N GLU A 175 -23.09 -19.84 33.34
CA GLU A 175 -24.40 -20.25 33.88
C GLU A 175 -24.31 -21.58 34.64
N GLU A 176 -23.59 -22.57 34.10
CA GLU A 176 -23.42 -23.87 34.74
C GLU A 176 -22.62 -23.76 36.05
N VAL A 177 -21.54 -22.97 36.05
CA VAL A 177 -20.77 -22.66 37.26
C VAL A 177 -21.65 -21.96 38.29
N MET A 178 -22.43 -20.96 37.89
CA MET A 178 -23.34 -20.25 38.80
C MET A 178 -24.46 -21.14 39.33
N TYR A 179 -24.98 -22.06 38.51
CA TYR A 179 -25.94 -23.07 38.93
C TYR A 179 -25.36 -24.01 39.99
N HIS A 180 -24.15 -24.53 39.75
CA HIS A 180 -23.46 -25.37 40.74
C HIS A 180 -23.10 -24.59 42.01
N PHE A 181 -22.69 -23.33 41.88
CA PHE A 181 -22.31 -22.45 42.99
C PHE A 181 -23.50 -22.10 43.88
N SER A 182 -24.64 -21.73 43.29
CA SER A 182 -25.88 -21.44 44.01
C SER A 182 -26.44 -22.64 44.78
N ARG A 183 -26.09 -23.86 44.36
CA ARG A 183 -26.48 -25.10 45.04
C ARG A 183 -25.58 -25.45 46.24
N LEU A 184 -24.36 -24.90 46.29
CA LEU A 184 -23.39 -25.15 47.37
C LEU A 184 -23.45 -24.11 48.49
N ASP A 185 -23.72 -22.83 48.18
CA ASP A 185 -23.83 -21.78 49.19
C ASP A 185 -24.81 -20.64 48.79
N PRO A 186 -26.06 -20.65 49.27
CA PRO A 186 -27.09 -19.67 48.89
C PRO A 186 -26.84 -18.25 49.43
N GLU A 187 -26.00 -18.09 50.46
CA GLU A 187 -25.62 -16.76 50.98
C GLU A 187 -24.63 -16.05 50.06
N MET A 188 -23.67 -16.80 49.50
CA MET A 188 -22.61 -16.25 48.66
C MET A 188 -23.11 -15.87 47.27
N ALA A 189 -24.04 -16.65 46.70
CA ALA A 189 -24.72 -16.34 45.44
C ALA A 189 -25.53 -15.03 45.52
N ARG A 190 -26.11 -14.70 46.68
CA ARG A 190 -26.82 -13.43 46.92
C ARG A 190 -25.88 -12.23 46.90
N ARG A 191 -24.65 -12.38 47.40
CA ARG A 191 -23.64 -11.31 47.40
C ARG A 191 -23.09 -11.05 46.00
N LEU A 192 -22.72 -12.11 45.29
CA LEU A 192 -22.28 -12.03 43.89
C LEU A 192 -23.38 -11.48 42.95
N GLY A 193 -24.64 -11.86 43.16
CA GLY A 193 -25.75 -11.32 42.39
C GLY A 193 -25.96 -9.81 42.60
N MET A 194 -25.71 -9.28 43.80
CA MET A 194 -25.69 -7.83 44.05
C MET A 194 -24.50 -7.17 43.36
N ASP A 195 -23.29 -7.75 43.45
CA ASP A 195 -22.08 -7.20 42.83
C ASP A 195 -22.19 -7.16 41.30
N ILE A 196 -22.75 -8.18 40.66
CA ILE A 196 -22.97 -8.20 39.20
C ILE A 196 -24.00 -7.15 38.77
N GLN A 197 -25.06 -6.95 39.55
CA GLN A 197 -26.04 -5.88 39.30
C GLN A 197 -25.46 -4.48 39.50
N GLU A 198 -24.50 -4.33 40.42
CA GLU A 198 -23.80 -3.08 40.67
C GLU A 198 -22.84 -2.75 39.52
N VAL A 199 -22.01 -3.71 39.10
CA VAL A 199 -21.11 -3.56 37.93
C VAL A 199 -21.90 -3.34 36.64
N SER A 200 -23.01 -4.04 36.44
CA SER A 200 -23.86 -3.82 35.26
C SER A 200 -24.53 -2.44 35.26
N LYS A 201 -24.86 -1.88 36.42
CA LYS A 201 -25.33 -0.48 36.51
C LYS A 201 -24.20 0.50 36.26
N GLU A 202 -23.00 0.23 36.75
CA GLU A 202 -21.82 1.08 36.58
C GLU A 202 -21.41 1.17 35.10
N ILE A 203 -21.40 0.04 34.38
CA ILE A 203 -21.13 0.00 32.93
C ILE A 203 -22.22 0.75 32.14
N VAL A 204 -23.49 0.59 32.51
CA VAL A 204 -24.61 1.31 31.85
C VAL A 204 -24.56 2.81 32.15
N GLU A 205 -24.22 3.23 33.37
CA GLU A 205 -24.01 4.65 33.72
C GLU A 205 -22.80 5.26 33.00
N GLU A 206 -21.72 4.48 32.82
CA GLU A 206 -20.53 4.91 32.07
C GLU A 206 -20.84 5.10 30.57
N GLU A 207 -21.59 4.19 29.94
CA GLU A 207 -22.06 4.33 28.55
C GLU A 207 -23.03 5.51 28.36
N THR A 208 -23.91 5.75 29.33
CA THR A 208 -24.89 6.86 29.25
C THR A 208 -24.25 8.22 29.57
N GLY A 209 -23.21 8.23 30.41
CA GLY A 209 -22.42 9.42 30.76
C GLY A 209 -21.60 9.95 29.58
N ASP A 210 -21.01 9.06 28.78
CA ASP A 210 -20.18 9.45 27.63
C ASP A 210 -21.02 9.92 26.42
N SER A 211 -22.26 9.42 26.28
CA SER A 211 -23.20 9.88 25.23
C SER A 211 -23.66 11.34 25.39
N ASN A 212 -23.58 11.92 26.59
CA ASN A 212 -23.95 13.31 26.85
C ASN A 212 -22.82 14.31 26.57
N ILE A 213 -21.59 13.84 26.30
CA ILE A 213 -20.45 14.71 25.95
C ILE A 213 -20.30 14.87 24.42
N ALA A 214 -20.85 13.95 23.61
CA ALA A 214 -20.80 14.04 22.14
C ALA A 214 -21.92 14.89 21.49
N GLY A 215 -22.80 15.49 22.29
CA GLY A 215 -24.02 16.19 21.82
C GLY A 215 -24.00 17.72 21.87
N ASN A 216 -22.83 18.37 21.92
CA ASN A 216 -22.75 19.82 21.81
C ASN A 216 -21.56 20.27 20.95
N SER A 217 -21.74 20.24 19.63
CA SER A 217 -21.05 21.08 18.64
C SER A 217 -21.81 21.04 17.33
#